data_AF-E6WN09-F1
#
_entry.id   AF-E6WN09-F1
#
_cell.length_a   1.000
_cell.length_b   1.000
_cell.length_c   1.000
_cell.angle_alpha   90.00
_cell.angle_beta   90.00
_cell.angle_gamma   90.00
#
_symmetry.space_group_name_H-M   'P 1'
#
loop_
_entity.id
_entity.type
_entity.pdbx_description
1 polymer ?
#
loop_
_entity_poly.entity_id
_entity_poly.type
_entity_poly.pdbx_seq_one_letter_code
_entity_poly.pdbx_strand_id
1 'polypeptide(L)' 'MKSVTATSIHDVNDKLLSGEHKEVIIDFDISSDDFFALSDYWCERGAKIKKEGNRFMIKLKKISIPESLDP' A
#
# COMPACT_ATOMS: atom_id res chain seq x y z
N MET A 1 7.11 9.17 8.72
CA MET A 1 5.87 8.79 8.01
C MET A 1 5.10 7.87 8.94
N LYS A 2 3.81 8.11 9.18
CA LYS A 2 3.01 7.24 10.06
C LYS A 2 2.43 6.09 9.21
N SER A 3 2.90 4.88 9.46
CA SER A 3 2.26 3.66 8.98
C SER A 3 0.98 3.40 9.77
N VAL A 4 -0.06 2.93 9.10
CA VAL A 4 -1.34 2.57 9.73
C VAL A 4 -1.59 1.09 9.58
N THR A 5 -2.00 0.41 10.64
CA THR A 5 -2.36 -1.00 10.56
C THR A 5 -3.80 -1.12 10.08
N ALA A 6 -4.03 -2.00 9.11
CA ALA A 6 -5.35 -2.37 8.67
C ALA A 6 -5.79 -3.69 9.29
N THR A 7 -7.09 -3.86 9.49
CA THR A 7 -7.68 -5.07 10.08
C THR A 7 -8.34 -5.98 9.04
N SER A 8 -8.45 -5.54 7.78
CA SER A 8 -9.08 -6.29 6.69
C SER A 8 -8.63 -5.74 5.32
N ILE A 9 -8.80 -6.51 4.25
CA ILE A 9 -8.47 -6.09 2.87
C ILE A 9 -9.22 -4.82 2.47
N HIS A 10 -10.50 -4.74 2.83
CA HIS A 10 -11.32 -3.55 2.56
C HIS A 10 -10.72 -2.30 3.23
N ASP A 11 -10.30 -2.44 4.49
CA ASP A 11 -9.68 -1.36 5.28
C ASP A 11 -8.29 -0.99 4.73
N VAL A 12 -7.54 -1.94 4.15
CA VAL A 12 -6.30 -1.62 3.40
C VAL A 12 -6.62 -0.70 2.23
N ASN A 13 -7.63 -1.06 1.43
CA ASN A 13 -8.01 -0.27 0.27
C ASN A 13 -8.51 1.11 0.68
N ASP A 14 -9.37 1.20 1.68
CA ASP A 14 -9.91 2.47 2.16
C ASP A 14 -8.80 3.43 2.63
N LYS A 15 -7.85 2.93 3.43
CA LYS A 15 -6.71 3.74 3.92
C LYS A 15 -5.76 4.20 2.81
N LEU A 16 -5.51 3.35 1.82
CA LEU A 16 -4.67 3.70 0.67
C LEU A 16 -5.39 4.67 -0.29
N LEU A 17 -6.70 4.51 -0.47
CA LEU A 17 -7.54 5.35 -1.33
C LEU A 17 -7.84 6.72 -0.71
N SER A 18 -7.98 6.81 0.62
CA SER A 18 -8.12 8.08 1.35
C SER A 18 -6.95 9.03 1.03
N GLY A 19 -5.75 8.49 0.75
CA GLY A 19 -4.56 9.27 0.44
C GLY A 19 -3.91 9.95 1.65
N GLU A 20 -4.55 9.90 2.83
CA GLU A 20 -3.97 10.32 4.11
C GLU A 20 -2.80 9.43 4.52
N HIS A 21 -2.89 8.12 4.21
CA HIS A 21 -1.88 7.13 4.55
C HIS A 21 -1.24 6.53 3.31
N LYS A 22 0.09 6.69 3.21
CA LYS A 22 0.89 6.11 2.11
C LYS A 22 1.51 4.77 2.44
N GLU A 23 1.35 4.32 3.69
CA GLU A 23 1.96 3.10 4.19
C GLU A 23 0.95 2.39 5.10
N VAL A 24 0.53 1.20 4.68
CA VAL A 24 -0.46 0.39 5.39
C VAL A 24 0.15 -0.97 5.74
N ILE A 25 0.00 -1.36 7.01
CA ILE A 25 0.46 -2.64 7.54
C ILE A 25 -0.71 -3.61 7.58
N ILE A 26 -0.49 -4.80 7.01
CA ILE A 26 -1.37 -5.95 7.05
C ILE A 26 -0.87 -6.83 8.21
N ASP A 27 -1.62 -6.83 9.30
CA ASP A 27 -1.37 -7.62 10.52
C ASP A 27 -2.53 -8.57 10.83
N PHE A 28 -3.21 -9.03 9.79
CA PHE A 28 -4.29 -10.00 9.87
C PHE A 28 -4.00 -11.18 8.93
N ASP A 29 -4.66 -12.30 9.19
CA ASP A 29 -4.54 -13.50 8.35
C ASP A 29 -5.17 -13.22 6.97
N ILE A 30 -4.36 -13.33 5.94
CA ILE A 30 -4.76 -13.09 4.55
C ILE A 30 -4.40 -14.33 3.72
N SER A 31 -5.37 -14.81 2.95
CA SER A 31 -5.16 -15.91 2.01
C SER A 31 -4.19 -15.51 0.91
N SER A 32 -3.51 -16.50 0.32
CA SER A 32 -2.57 -16.22 -0.78
C SER A 32 -3.27 -15.57 -1.98
N ASP A 33 -4.42 -16.10 -2.42
CA ASP A 33 -5.20 -15.50 -3.53
C ASP A 33 -5.55 -14.04 -3.29
N ASP A 34 -6.07 -13.72 -2.11
CA ASP A 34 -6.43 -12.37 -1.71
C ASP A 34 -5.21 -11.44 -1.67
N PHE A 35 -4.09 -11.93 -1.11
CA PHE A 35 -2.84 -11.20 -1.07
C PHE A 35 -2.32 -10.92 -2.48
N PHE A 36 -2.34 -11.91 -3.37
CA PHE A 36 -1.90 -11.74 -4.75
C PHE A 36 -2.78 -10.73 -5.49
N ALA A 37 -4.11 -10.83 -5.38
CA ALA A 37 -5.04 -9.89 -5.99
C ALA A 37 -4.84 -8.44 -5.49
N LEU A 38 -4.69 -8.27 -4.17
CA LEU A 38 -4.39 -6.98 -3.55
C LEU A 38 -3.03 -6.45 -4.06
N SER A 39 -2.04 -7.33 -4.14
CA SER A 39 -0.69 -6.98 -4.52
C SER A 39 -0.58 -6.53 -5.97
N ASP A 40 -1.28 -7.23 -6.87
CA ASP A 40 -1.35 -6.95 -8.29
C ASP A 40 -1.98 -5.56 -8.51
N TYR A 41 -3.18 -5.36 -7.94
CA TYR A 41 -3.93 -4.11 -8.03
C TYR A 41 -3.13 -2.87 -7.59
N TRP A 42 -2.39 -2.99 -6.48
CA TRP A 42 -1.60 -1.87 -5.93
C TRP A 42 -0.23 -1.74 -6.61
N CYS A 43 0.41 -2.83 -7.03
CA CYS A 43 1.65 -2.78 -7.79
C CYS A 43 1.45 -2.09 -9.14
N GLU A 44 0.35 -2.36 -9.84
CA GLU A 44 -0.03 -1.65 -11.08
C GLU A 44 -0.17 -0.13 -10.86
N ARG A 45 -0.59 0.28 -9.65
CA ARG A 45 -0.70 1.68 -9.22
C ARG A 45 0.61 2.26 -8.67
N GLY A 46 1.72 1.53 -8.78
CA GLY A 46 3.04 1.97 -8.34
C GLY A 46 3.29 1.81 -6.83
N ALA A 47 2.47 1.04 -6.12
CA ALA A 47 2.76 0.64 -4.75
C ALA A 47 3.92 -0.36 -4.70
N LYS A 48 4.54 -0.46 -3.53
CA LYS A 48 5.53 -1.47 -3.19
C LYS A 48 5.02 -2.27 -2.01
N ILE A 49 5.13 -3.58 -2.10
CA ILE A 49 4.74 -4.49 -1.02
C ILE A 49 5.99 -5.12 -0.47
N LYS A 50 6.08 -5.15 0.86
CA LYS A 50 7.19 -5.75 1.61
C LYS A 50 6.65 -6.65 2.69
N LYS A 51 7.38 -7.71 2.98
CA LYS A 51 7.13 -8.55 4.15
C LYS A 51 8.10 -8.15 5.26
N GLU A 52 7.56 -7.83 6.43
CA GLU A 52 8.29 -7.47 7.65
C GLU A 52 7.91 -8.47 8.75
N GLY A 53 8.73 -9.51 8.92
CA GLY A 53 8.44 -10.60 9.85
C GLY A 53 7.17 -11.37 9.45
N ASN A 54 6.18 -11.36 10.34
CA ASN A 54 4.85 -11.96 10.11
C ASN A 54 3.82 -11.00 9.50
N ARG A 55 4.23 -9.78 9.15
CA ARG A 55 3.35 -8.74 8.63
C ARG A 55 3.71 -8.40 7.20
N PHE A 56 2.73 -7.90 6.45
CA PHE A 56 2.98 -7.30 5.16
C PHE A 56 2.78 -5.79 5.25
N MET A 57 3.48 -5.04 4.41
CA MET A 57 3.40 -3.59 4.35
C MET A 57 3.25 -3.17 2.90
N ILE A 58 2.19 -2.43 2.61
CA ILE A 58 1.95 -1.81 1.31
C ILE A 58 2.31 -0.34 1.41
N LYS A 59 3.17 0.13 0.51
CA LYS A 59 3.65 1.51 0.46
C LYS A 59 3.41 2.11 -0.91
N LEU A 60 2.57 3.15 -0.99
CA LEU A 60 2.43 3.95 -2.20
C LEU A 60 3.71 4.75 -2.42
N LYS A 61 4.34 4.58 -3.59
CA LYS A 61 5.39 5.52 -3.98
C LYS A 61 4.74 6.89 -4.13
N LYS A 62 5.38 7.93 -3.57
CA LYS A 62 5.12 9.29 -4.06
C LYS A 62 5.39 9.24 -5.56
N ILE A 63 4.40 9.56 -6.38
CA ILE A 63 4.66 10.03 -7.74
C ILE A 63 5.49 11.29 -7.51
N SER A 64 6.82 11.15 -7.64
CA SER A 64 7.69 12.30 -7.82
C SER A 64 7.40 12.77 -9.24
N ILE A 65 6.35 13.57 -9.40
CA ILE A 65 6.26 14.46 -10.55
C ILE A 65 7.56 15.28 -10.47
N PRO A 66 8.47 15.22 -11.47
CA PRO A 66 9.61 16.13 -11.47
C PRO A 66 9.04 17.55 -11.42
N GLU A 67 9.41 18.28 -10.37
CA GLU A 67 9.07 19.68 -10.20
C GLU A 67 9.72 20.44 -11.37
N SER A 68 8.84 20.98 -12.23
CA SER A 68 9.07 22.04 -13.21
C SER A 68 10.15 21.81 -14.28
N LEU A 69 9.71 21.56 -15.51
CA LEU A 69 10.48 21.95 -16.70
C LEU A 69 9.93 23.29 -17.19
N ASP A 70 10.25 24.38 -16.48
CA ASP A 70 10.12 25.75 -16.97
C ASP A 70 11.48 26.19 -17.52
N PRO A 71 11.59 26.34 -18.84
CA PRO A 71 12.31 27.49 -19.40
C PRO A 71 11.45 28.33 -20.36
#